data_AF-A0A957TQG3-F1
#
_entry.id   AF-A0A957TQG3-F1
#
_cell.length_a   1.000
_cell.length_b   1.000
_cell.length_c   1.000
_cell.angle_alpha   90.00
_cell.angle_beta   90.00
_cell.angle_gamma   90.00
#
_symmetry.space_group_name_H-M   'P 1'
#
loop_
_entity.id
_entity.type
_entity.pdbx_description
1 polymer ?
#
loop_
_entity_poly.entity_id
_entity_poly.type
_entity_poly.pdbx_seq_one_letter_code
_entity_poly.pdbx_strand_id
1 'polypeptide(L)'
;MHDTYFVVAHFHYIMVGGMVMAYLGGIHFWWPKITGRLYPEGWGKAAAILIFLGFNLTFFPQFLLGYNGMPRRIHEYPPEYQVLNVLSTAGASILAMGYLLPLFYLAWSTRYGEIAGNNPWGATGLEWQTASPPPKENFVETPVVHHDPYLYELSGAIDPHATVTVDDLQEETGGGSAVAGEAADD
;
A
#
# COMPACT_ATOMS: atom_id res chain seq x y z
N MET A 1 2.65 31.29 9.45
CA MET A 1 2.29 29.88 9.22
C MET A 1 1.01 29.48 9.95
N HIS A 2 0.72 29.98 11.16
CA HIS A 2 -0.59 29.77 11.78
C HIS A 2 -1.71 30.42 10.98
N ASP A 3 -2.88 29.78 10.94
CA ASP A 3 -4.09 30.22 10.22
C ASP A 3 -3.96 30.49 8.72
N THR A 4 -2.89 30.02 8.07
CA THR A 4 -2.73 30.09 6.61
C THR A 4 -3.08 28.76 5.94
N TYR A 5 -3.13 28.78 4.61
CA TYR A 5 -3.23 27.57 3.79
C TYR A 5 -2.10 26.55 4.04
N PHE A 6 -1.01 26.93 4.73
CA PHE A 6 0.06 25.99 5.09
C PHE A 6 -0.44 24.89 6.04
N VAL A 7 -1.27 25.26 7.04
CA VAL A 7 -1.87 24.28 7.97
C VAL A 7 -2.83 23.36 7.23
N VAL A 8 -3.59 23.91 6.27
CA VAL A 8 -4.52 23.15 5.44
C VAL A 8 -3.75 22.15 4.58
N ALA A 9 -2.70 22.59 3.88
CA ALA A 9 -1.86 21.75 3.04
C ALA A 9 -1.18 20.64 3.87
N HIS A 10 -0.60 20.98 5.02
CA HIS A 10 0.05 20.02 5.92
C HIS A 10 -0.93 18.93 6.38
N PHE A 11 -2.11 19.31 6.87
CA PHE A 11 -3.10 18.36 7.35
C PHE A 11 -3.59 17.42 6.24
N HIS A 12 -3.83 17.94 5.04
CA HIS A 12 -4.21 17.09 3.92
C HIS A 12 -3.05 16.19 3.46
N TYR A 13 -1.80 16.64 3.61
CA TYR A 13 -0.67 15.81 3.24
C TYR A 13 -0.57 14.55 4.10
N ILE A 14 -0.82 14.67 5.40
CA ILE A 14 -0.79 13.51 6.31
C ILE A 14 -2.07 12.67 6.24
N MET A 15 -3.24 13.30 6.14
CA MET A 15 -4.52 12.58 6.15
C MET A 15 -4.85 11.97 4.79
N VAL A 16 -4.75 12.74 3.71
CA VAL A 16 -5.01 12.21 2.37
C VAL A 16 -3.79 11.45 1.89
N GLY A 17 -2.62 12.09 1.88
CA GLY A 17 -1.38 11.47 1.39
C GLY A 17 -0.91 10.25 2.20
N GLY A 18 -1.21 10.20 3.50
CA GLY A 18 -0.94 9.04 4.34
C GLY A 18 -2.15 8.10 4.46
N MET A 19 -3.17 8.53 5.19
CA MET A 19 -4.28 7.65 5.58
C MET A 19 -5.14 7.18 4.40
N VAL A 20 -5.53 8.05 3.46
CA VAL A 20 -6.35 7.63 2.30
C VAL A 20 -5.54 6.73 1.34
N MET A 21 -4.27 7.04 1.13
CA MET A 21 -3.40 6.24 0.27
C MET A 21 -3.14 4.85 0.89
N ALA A 22 -2.93 4.80 2.20
CA ALA A 22 -2.83 3.53 2.94
C ALA A 22 -4.14 2.74 2.89
N TYR A 23 -5.28 3.41 3.03
CA TYR A 23 -6.60 2.77 2.90
C TYR A 23 -6.82 2.16 1.51
N LEU A 24 -6.50 2.90 0.44
CA LEU A 24 -6.57 2.36 -0.91
C LEU A 24 -5.59 1.20 -1.09
N GLY A 25 -4.35 1.31 -0.61
CA GLY A 25 -3.38 0.21 -0.63
C GLY A 25 -3.90 -1.04 0.08
N GLY A 26 -4.48 -0.88 1.27
CA GLY A 26 -5.09 -1.97 2.04
C GLY A 26 -6.27 -2.61 1.30
N ILE A 27 -7.16 -1.80 0.70
CA ILE A 27 -8.25 -2.35 -0.11
C ILE A 27 -7.68 -3.21 -1.23
N HIS A 28 -6.69 -2.73 -1.99
CA HIS A 28 -6.11 -3.48 -3.09
C HIS A 28 -5.41 -4.76 -2.62
N PHE A 29 -4.82 -4.75 -1.44
CA PHE A 29 -4.20 -5.93 -0.85
C PHE A 29 -5.26 -6.98 -0.45
N TRP A 30 -6.29 -6.61 0.31
CA TRP A 30 -7.31 -7.55 0.78
C TRP A 30 -8.50 -7.75 -0.16
N TRP A 31 -8.58 -7.04 -1.29
CA TRP A 31 -9.68 -7.15 -2.25
C TRP A 31 -9.96 -8.59 -2.69
N PRO A 32 -8.94 -9.38 -3.09
CA PRO A 32 -9.17 -10.75 -3.52
C PRO A 32 -9.61 -11.65 -2.36
N LYS A 33 -9.15 -11.36 -1.14
CA LYS A 33 -9.53 -12.10 0.06
C LYS A 33 -11.00 -11.86 0.42
N ILE A 34 -11.48 -10.62 0.33
CA ILE A 34 -12.86 -10.26 0.68
C ILE A 34 -13.85 -10.74 -0.39
N THR A 35 -13.50 -10.58 -1.67
CA THR A 35 -14.44 -10.79 -2.78
C THR A 35 -14.25 -12.11 -3.52
N GLY A 36 -13.13 -12.80 -3.32
CA GLY A 36 -12.74 -13.98 -4.09
C GLY A 36 -12.37 -13.68 -5.55
N ARG A 37 -12.15 -12.40 -5.90
CA ARG A 37 -11.93 -11.94 -7.28
C ARG A 37 -10.72 -11.03 -7.40
N LEU A 38 -9.95 -11.19 -8.47
CA LEU A 38 -8.85 -10.29 -8.83
C LEU A 38 -9.36 -9.08 -9.61
N TYR A 39 -8.75 -7.93 -9.36
CA TYR A 39 -8.96 -6.70 -10.13
C TYR A 39 -7.89 -6.56 -11.22
N PRO A 40 -8.15 -5.82 -12.30
CA PRO A 40 -7.17 -5.63 -13.36
C PRO A 40 -6.02 -4.71 -12.87
N GLU A 41 -4.82 -5.27 -12.72
CA GLU A 41 -3.65 -4.59 -12.16
C GLU A 41 -3.26 -3.33 -12.95
N GLY A 42 -3.42 -3.34 -14.28
CA GLY A 42 -3.13 -2.18 -15.14
C GLY A 42 -3.95 -0.94 -14.78
N TRP A 43 -5.25 -1.11 -14.48
CA TRP A 43 -6.11 -0.01 -14.03
C TRP A 43 -5.76 0.46 -12.62
N GLY A 44 -5.37 -0.46 -11.74
CA GLY A 44 -4.89 -0.14 -10.40
C GLY A 44 -3.63 0.74 -10.43
N LYS A 45 -2.64 0.38 -11.24
CA LYS A 45 -1.42 1.17 -11.45
C LYS A 45 -1.72 2.56 -12.04
N ALA A 46 -2.60 2.62 -13.05
CA ALA A 46 -3.01 3.88 -13.65
C ALA A 46 -3.71 4.80 -12.63
N ALA A 47 -4.62 4.25 -11.83
CA ALA A 47 -5.29 5.00 -10.78
C ALA A 47 -4.31 5.50 -9.71
N ALA A 48 -3.36 4.68 -9.28
CA ALA A 48 -2.34 5.06 -8.30
C ALA A 48 -1.50 6.25 -8.79
N ILE A 49 -1.04 6.23 -10.05
CA ILE A 49 -0.29 7.34 -10.66
C ILE A 49 -1.17 8.59 -10.77
N LEU A 50 -2.42 8.46 -11.22
CA LEU A 50 -3.33 9.59 -11.39
C LEU A 50 -3.64 10.26 -10.05
N ILE A 51 -3.92 9.47 -9.01
CA ILE A 51 -4.14 9.94 -7.64
C ILE A 51 -2.87 10.62 -7.11
N PHE A 52 -1.70 10.02 -7.29
CA PHE A 52 -0.43 10.61 -6.84
C PHE A 52 -0.17 11.97 -7.48
N LEU A 53 -0.32 12.09 -8.80
CA LEU A 53 -0.12 13.35 -9.52
C LEU A 53 -1.18 14.39 -9.16
N GLY A 54 -2.46 14.00 -9.13
CA GLY A 54 -3.57 14.88 -8.76
C GLY A 54 -3.44 15.40 -7.33
N PHE A 55 -3.04 14.54 -6.39
CA PHE A 55 -2.82 14.90 -5.00
C PHE A 55 -1.70 15.94 -4.85
N ASN A 56 -0.54 15.69 -5.45
CA ASN A 56 0.58 16.66 -5.40
C ASN A 56 0.17 17.98 -6.08
N LEU A 57 -0.48 17.94 -7.24
CA LEU A 57 -0.92 19.15 -7.93
C LEU A 57 -2.01 19.93 -7.15
N THR A 58 -2.79 19.25 -6.30
CA THR A 58 -3.79 19.91 -5.45
C THR A 58 -3.15 20.62 -4.26
N PHE A 59 -2.35 19.89 -3.46
CA PHE A 59 -1.92 20.37 -2.15
C PHE A 59 -0.55 21.02 -2.15
N PHE A 60 0.32 20.73 -3.12
CA PHE A 60 1.60 21.40 -3.22
C PHE A 60 1.45 22.91 -3.48
N PRO A 61 0.60 23.40 -4.42
CA PRO A 61 0.35 24.83 -4.57
C PRO A 61 -0.20 25.50 -3.29
N GLN A 62 -0.94 24.76 -2.47
CA GLN A 62 -1.45 25.28 -1.20
C GLN A 62 -0.34 25.53 -0.16
N PHE A 63 0.77 24.77 -0.20
CA PHE A 63 1.95 25.11 0.60
C PHE A 63 2.54 26.45 0.18
N LEU A 64 2.62 26.73 -1.13
CA LEU A 64 3.12 28.00 -1.64
C LEU A 64 2.16 29.15 -1.29
N LEU A 65 0.84 28.95 -1.40
CA LEU A 65 -0.16 29.92 -0.95
C LEU A 65 -0.03 30.21 0.56
N GLY A 66 0.15 29.17 1.36
CA GLY A 66 0.36 29.27 2.79
C GLY A 66 1.64 30.01 3.18
N TYR A 67 2.70 29.83 2.40
CA TYR A 67 3.98 30.52 2.53
C TYR A 67 3.86 32.00 2.16
N ASN A 68 3.13 32.32 1.09
CA ASN A 68 2.83 33.69 0.67
C ASN A 68 1.83 34.42 1.59
N GLY A 69 1.31 33.75 2.62
CA GLY A 69 0.49 34.38 3.65
C GLY A 69 -1.02 34.33 3.41
N MET A 70 -1.51 33.57 2.42
CA MET A 70 -2.95 33.44 2.17
C MET A 70 -3.67 32.85 3.40
N PRO A 71 -4.60 33.59 4.03
CA PRO A 71 -5.37 33.08 5.16
C PRO A 71 -6.35 31.99 4.72
N ARG A 72 -6.58 31.01 5.59
CA ARG A 72 -7.59 29.96 5.34
C ARG A 72 -9.02 30.54 5.45
N ARG A 73 -10.00 29.86 4.83
CA ARG A 73 -11.45 30.15 4.95
C ARG A 73 -11.88 31.52 4.40
N ILE A 74 -11.16 32.05 3.42
CA ILE A 74 -11.54 33.27 2.69
C ILE A 74 -12.09 32.86 1.31
N HIS A 75 -13.19 33.49 0.89
CA HIS A 75 -13.87 33.20 -0.38
C HIS A 75 -13.37 34.04 -1.56
N GLU A 76 -12.84 35.23 -1.28
CA GLU A 76 -12.29 36.16 -2.26
C GLU A 76 -10.80 36.43 -1.96
N TYR A 77 -9.96 36.50 -3.00
CA TYR A 77 -8.52 36.64 -2.83
C TYR A 77 -7.92 37.55 -3.91
N PRO A 78 -6.77 38.19 -3.62
CA PRO A 78 -6.11 39.04 -4.60
C PRO A 78 -5.65 38.26 -5.85
N PRO A 79 -5.55 38.93 -7.02
CA PRO A 79 -5.19 38.28 -8.29
C PRO A 79 -3.83 37.55 -8.28
N GLU A 80 -2.90 37.94 -7.40
CA GLU A 80 -1.59 37.30 -7.24
C GLU A 80 -1.66 35.82 -6.85
N TYR A 81 -2.74 35.40 -6.18
CA TYR A 81 -2.95 34.00 -5.79
C TYR A 81 -3.76 33.19 -6.81
N GLN A 82 -4.22 33.81 -7.90
CA GLN A 82 -5.09 33.16 -8.88
C GLN A 82 -4.43 31.92 -9.48
N VAL A 83 -3.17 32.01 -9.90
CA VAL A 83 -2.47 30.92 -10.59
C VAL A 83 -2.39 29.67 -9.69
N LEU A 84 -2.01 29.84 -8.43
CA LEU A 84 -1.86 28.73 -7.49
C LEU A 84 -3.21 28.11 -7.11
N ASN A 85 -4.27 28.91 -6.99
CA ASN A 85 -5.63 28.40 -6.76
C ASN A 85 -6.16 27.63 -7.97
N VAL A 86 -5.96 28.13 -9.19
CA VAL A 86 -6.36 27.45 -10.43
C VAL A 86 -5.61 26.11 -10.59
N LEU A 87 -4.31 26.08 -10.30
CA LEU A 87 -3.52 24.83 -10.28
C LEU A 87 -4.06 23.85 -9.25
N SER A 88 -4.36 24.31 -8.03
CA SER A 88 -4.97 23.48 -6.98
C SER A 88 -6.32 22.90 -7.42
N THR A 89 -7.18 23.69 -8.08
CA THR A 89 -8.48 23.21 -8.60
C THR A 89 -8.31 22.22 -9.75
N ALA A 90 -7.35 22.43 -10.65
CA ALA A 90 -7.03 21.49 -11.70
C ALA A 90 -6.55 20.15 -11.12
N GLY A 91 -5.66 20.19 -10.12
CA GLY A 91 -5.24 19.03 -9.36
C GLY A 91 -6.41 18.30 -8.69
N ALA A 92 -7.33 19.05 -8.07
CA ALA A 92 -8.48 18.46 -7.39
C ALA A 92 -9.42 17.75 -8.37
N SER A 93 -9.57 18.28 -9.58
CA SER A 93 -10.37 17.67 -10.65
C SER A 93 -9.74 16.36 -11.14
N ILE A 94 -8.41 16.34 -11.29
CA ILE A 94 -7.65 15.12 -11.61
C ILE A 94 -7.77 14.09 -10.49
N LEU A 95 -7.66 14.52 -9.23
CA LEU A 95 -7.79 13.67 -8.05
C LEU A 95 -9.19 13.05 -7.95
N ALA A 96 -10.24 13.82 -8.24
CA ALA A 96 -11.61 13.32 -8.30
C ALA A 96 -11.76 12.20 -9.36
N MET A 97 -11.23 12.41 -10.56
CA MET A 97 -11.16 11.37 -11.59
C MET A 97 -10.35 10.15 -11.13
N GLY A 98 -9.24 10.40 -10.42
CA GLY A 98 -8.39 9.38 -9.81
C GLY A 98 -9.14 8.46 -8.85
N TYR A 99 -10.03 9.01 -8.00
CA TYR A 99 -10.84 8.21 -7.07
C TYR A 99 -12.01 7.50 -7.73
N LEU A 100 -12.51 7.99 -8.86
CA LEU A 100 -13.57 7.30 -9.60
C LEU A 100 -13.08 5.99 -10.22
N LEU A 101 -11.83 5.93 -10.68
CA LEU A 101 -11.25 4.70 -11.26
C LEU A 101 -11.34 3.48 -10.33
N PRO A 102 -10.78 3.49 -9.10
CA PRO A 102 -10.87 2.36 -8.18
C PRO A 102 -12.31 2.02 -7.83
N LEU A 103 -13.19 3.01 -7.70
CA LEU A 103 -14.60 2.75 -7.46
C LEU A 103 -15.21 1.88 -8.59
N PHE A 104 -14.92 2.21 -9.85
CA PHE A 104 -15.48 1.49 -11.00
C PHE A 104 -14.84 0.11 -11.22
N TYR A 105 -13.51 0.01 -11.28
CA TYR A 105 -12.89 -1.28 -11.61
C TYR A 105 -12.97 -2.28 -10.44
N LEU A 106 -12.94 -1.82 -9.19
CA LEU A 106 -13.17 -2.70 -8.04
C LEU A 106 -14.62 -3.19 -8.08
N ALA A 107 -15.61 -2.31 -8.20
CA ALA A 107 -17.01 -2.73 -8.34
C ALA A 107 -17.22 -3.73 -9.49
N TRP A 108 -16.62 -3.47 -10.66
CA TRP A 108 -16.66 -4.39 -11.80
C TRP A 108 -16.04 -5.75 -11.50
N SER A 109 -14.88 -5.77 -10.83
CA SER A 109 -14.16 -7.01 -10.50
C SER A 109 -14.95 -7.95 -9.59
N THR A 110 -15.87 -7.43 -8.75
CA THR A 110 -16.73 -8.30 -7.91
C THR A 110 -17.55 -9.30 -8.71
N ARG A 111 -17.93 -8.94 -9.94
CA ARG A 111 -18.80 -9.76 -10.80
C ARG A 111 -18.08 -10.42 -11.97
N TYR A 112 -17.05 -9.75 -12.51
CA TYR A 112 -16.38 -10.13 -13.75
C TYR A 112 -14.87 -10.39 -13.58
N GLY A 113 -14.30 -10.17 -12.39
CA GLY A 113 -12.89 -10.44 -12.13
C GLY A 113 -12.56 -11.92 -12.21
N GLU A 114 -11.28 -12.22 -12.43
CA GLU A 114 -10.77 -13.59 -12.37
C GLU A 114 -10.93 -14.16 -10.95
N ILE A 115 -11.13 -15.47 -10.82
CA ILE A 115 -11.28 -16.11 -9.50
C ILE A 115 -9.92 -16.07 -8.80
N ALA A 116 -9.90 -15.51 -7.59
CA ALA A 116 -8.69 -15.46 -6.79
C ALA A 116 -8.40 -16.82 -6.15
N GLY A 117 -7.13 -17.21 -6.15
CA GLY A 117 -6.66 -18.33 -5.31
C GLY A 117 -6.64 -17.95 -3.82
N ASN A 118 -6.19 -18.89 -2.98
CA ASN A 118 -6.05 -18.66 -1.53
C ASN A 118 -5.04 -17.55 -1.21
N ASN A 119 -3.92 -17.54 -1.95
CA ASN A 119 -2.82 -16.59 -1.78
C ASN A 119 -2.33 -16.01 -3.13
N PRO A 120 -3.01 -14.99 -3.68
CA PRO A 120 -2.61 -14.39 -4.96
C PRO A 120 -1.31 -13.57 -4.87
N TRP A 121 -0.89 -13.16 -3.66
CA TRP A 121 0.26 -12.29 -3.45
C TRP A 121 1.52 -13.01 -2.97
N GLY A 122 1.43 -14.31 -2.67
CA GLY A 122 2.53 -15.04 -2.03
C GLY A 122 2.85 -14.52 -0.63
N ALA A 123 1.85 -13.99 0.08
CA ALA A 123 2.02 -13.42 1.41
C ALA A 123 2.07 -14.51 2.48
N THR A 124 2.88 -14.29 3.52
CA THR A 124 3.15 -15.23 4.63
C THR A 124 2.12 -15.15 5.76
N GLY A 125 1.28 -14.11 5.76
CA GLY A 125 0.26 -13.90 6.79
C GLY A 125 -0.75 -15.05 6.87
N LEU A 126 -1.23 -15.35 8.08
CA LEU A 126 -2.21 -16.42 8.32
C LEU A 126 -3.49 -16.24 7.50
N GLU A 127 -3.89 -15.01 7.21
CA GLU A 127 -5.06 -14.69 6.40
C GLU A 127 -4.95 -15.23 4.96
N TRP A 128 -3.74 -15.53 4.50
CA TRP A 128 -3.47 -16.08 3.17
C TRP A 128 -3.42 -17.60 3.14
N GLN A 129 -3.51 -18.27 4.30
CA GLN A 129 -3.60 -19.72 4.42
C GLN A 129 -5.04 -20.25 4.31
N THR A 130 -6.04 -19.36 4.34
CA THR A 130 -7.46 -19.70 4.16
C THR A 130 -7.96 -19.40 2.74
N ALA A 131 -9.16 -19.90 2.41
CA ALA A 131 -9.82 -19.68 1.14
C ALA A 131 -10.13 -18.19 0.87
N SER A 132 -10.43 -17.88 -0.39
CA SER A 132 -10.83 -16.54 -0.84
C SER A 132 -12.19 -16.65 -1.57
N PRO A 133 -13.32 -16.24 -0.98
CA PRO A 133 -13.47 -15.66 0.37
C PRO A 133 -13.36 -16.70 1.50
N PRO A 134 -13.04 -16.28 2.74
CA PRO A 134 -12.94 -17.17 3.89
C PRO A 134 -14.26 -17.88 4.23
N PRO A 135 -14.22 -19.10 4.81
CA PRO A 135 -15.38 -19.74 5.41
C PRO A 135 -15.88 -18.95 6.64
N LYS A 136 -17.07 -19.28 7.15
CA LYS A 136 -17.71 -18.52 8.25
C LYS A 136 -16.87 -18.52 9.53
N GLU A 137 -16.16 -19.60 9.77
CA GLU A 137 -15.26 -19.84 10.89
C GLU A 137 -13.83 -19.32 10.66
N ASN A 138 -13.56 -18.66 9.51
CA ASN A 138 -12.25 -18.23 9.01
C ASN A 138 -11.28 -19.38 8.69
N PHE A 139 -11.10 -20.32 9.62
CA PHE A 139 -10.24 -21.49 9.47
C PHE A 139 -11.02 -22.76 9.86
N VAL A 140 -10.88 -23.81 9.05
CA VAL A 140 -11.47 -25.12 9.35
C VAL A 140 -10.71 -25.80 10.50
N GLU A 141 -9.39 -25.64 10.52
CA GLU A 141 -8.50 -26.10 11.58
C GLU A 141 -7.66 -24.93 12.08
N THR A 142 -7.34 -24.91 13.39
CA THR A 142 -6.54 -23.84 13.99
C THR A 142 -5.12 -23.84 13.40
N PRO A 143 -4.66 -22.76 12.75
CA PRO A 143 -3.33 -22.73 12.16
C PRO A 143 -2.26 -22.66 13.26
N VAL A 144 -1.18 -23.43 13.06
CA VAL A 144 0.01 -23.40 13.94
C VAL A 144 1.11 -22.58 13.27
N VAL A 145 1.64 -21.59 13.98
CA VAL A 145 2.68 -20.69 13.48
C VAL A 145 4.04 -21.30 13.77
N HIS A 146 4.76 -21.68 12.70
CA HIS A 146 6.08 -22.31 12.80
C HIS A 146 7.25 -21.35 12.53
N HIS A 147 6.98 -20.19 11.93
CA HIS A 147 7.99 -19.26 11.42
C HIS A 147 7.58 -17.80 11.67
N ASP A 148 8.58 -16.91 11.61
CA ASP A 148 8.36 -15.47 11.72
C ASP A 148 7.53 -14.94 10.53
N PRO A 149 6.62 -13.96 10.76
CA PRO A 149 5.73 -13.43 9.73
C PRO A 149 6.41 -12.84 8.49
N TYR A 150 7.71 -12.54 8.47
CA TYR A 150 8.38 -11.93 7.32
C TYR A 150 9.35 -12.86 6.54
N LEU A 151 9.30 -14.17 6.78
CA LEU A 151 10.13 -15.16 6.07
C LEU A 151 9.53 -15.55 4.70
N TYR A 152 9.73 -14.70 3.69
CA TYR A 152 9.25 -14.95 2.32
C TYR A 152 10.07 -16.00 1.54
N GLU A 153 11.31 -16.29 1.95
CA GLU A 153 12.25 -17.17 1.24
C GLU A 153 11.83 -18.66 1.27
N LEU A 154 11.03 -19.06 2.27
CA LEU A 154 10.55 -20.44 2.44
C LEU A 154 9.13 -20.66 1.91
N SER A 155 8.36 -19.59 1.61
CA SER A 155 6.93 -19.70 1.26
C SER A 155 6.66 -20.45 -0.05
N GLY A 156 7.65 -20.58 -0.94
CA GLY A 156 7.55 -21.37 -2.17
C GLY A 156 7.98 -22.83 -2.03
N ALA A 157 8.64 -23.18 -0.92
CA ALA A 157 9.29 -24.48 -0.71
C ALA A 157 8.69 -25.29 0.45
N ILE A 158 7.87 -24.67 1.32
CA ILE A 158 7.23 -25.37 2.43
C ILE A 158 5.99 -26.11 1.92
N ASP A 159 6.11 -27.44 1.86
CA ASP A 159 4.96 -28.34 1.92
C ASP A 159 4.20 -28.05 3.23
N PRO A 160 2.88 -27.77 3.20
CA PRO A 160 2.08 -27.50 4.40
C PRO A 160 2.08 -28.64 5.44
N HIS A 161 2.68 -29.80 5.15
CA HIS A 161 2.86 -30.90 6.08
C HIS A 161 4.30 -31.12 6.58
N ALA A 162 5.28 -30.30 6.15
CA ALA A 162 6.67 -30.44 6.58
C ALA A 162 6.96 -29.61 7.83
N THR A 163 7.23 -30.30 8.94
CA THR A 163 7.73 -29.69 10.18
C THR A 163 9.21 -29.34 9.99
N VAL A 164 9.52 -28.10 9.61
CA VAL A 164 10.90 -27.60 9.66
C VAL A 164 11.23 -27.31 11.12
N THR A 165 12.24 -27.99 11.65
CA THR A 165 12.67 -27.82 13.04
C THR A 165 13.67 -26.67 13.15
N VAL A 166 13.74 -26.02 14.30
CA VAL A 166 14.69 -24.93 14.57
C VAL A 166 16.15 -25.34 14.35
N ASP A 167 16.45 -26.65 14.41
CA ASP A 167 17.78 -27.21 14.15
C ASP A 167 18.18 -27.07 12.66
N ASP A 168 17.22 -27.13 11.73
CA ASP A 168 17.47 -26.98 10.28
C ASP A 168 17.94 -25.56 9.91
N LEU A 169 17.58 -24.56 10.73
CA LEU A 169 17.98 -23.15 10.53
C LEU A 169 19.39 -22.85 11.04
N GLN A 170 19.94 -23.71 11.91
CA GLN A 170 21.30 -23.56 12.43
C GLN A 170 22.35 -24.17 11.50
N GLU A 171 22.00 -25.15 10.67
CA GLU A 171 22.93 -25.74 9.69
C GLU A 171 23.26 -24.77 8.54
N GLU A 172 22.28 -24.02 8.01
CA GLU A 172 22.50 -23.06 6.92
C GLU A 172 23.31 -21.83 7.37
N THR A 173 23.16 -21.40 8.62
CA THR A 173 23.91 -20.25 9.17
C THR A 173 25.29 -20.62 9.72
N GLY A 174 25.58 -21.91 9.91
CA GLY A 174 26.83 -22.44 10.45
C GLY A 174 27.96 -22.67 9.43
N GLY A 175 27.70 -22.60 8.12
CA GLY A 175 28.67 -22.92 7.07
C GLY A 175 29.75 -21.86 6.77
N GLY A 176 29.73 -20.72 7.47
CA GLY A 176 30.56 -19.55 7.18
C GLY A 176 31.68 -19.25 8.17
N SER A 177 32.37 -20.25 8.72
CA SER A 177 33.57 -19.98 9.53
C SER A 177 34.58 -21.12 9.46
N ALA A 178 35.46 -21.08 8.47
CA ALA A 178 36.83 -21.62 8.54
C ALA A 178 37.60 -21.38 7.23
N VAL A 179 38.31 -20.26 7.08
CA VAL A 179 39.70 -20.24 6.54
C VAL A 179 40.42 -18.99 7.08
N ALA A 180 41.03 -19.12 8.25
CA ALA A 180 42.16 -18.27 8.65
C ALA A 180 43.19 -19.21 9.28
N GLY A 181 44.03 -19.80 8.43
CA GLY A 181 45.14 -20.65 8.81
C GLY A 181 46.39 -20.21 8.06
N GLU A 182 47.49 -20.13 8.81
CA GLU A 182 48.89 -20.14 8.40
C GLU A 182 49.52 -18.85 7.81
N ALA A 183 50.14 -18.06 8.70
CA ALA A 183 51.34 -17.27 8.39
C ALA A 183 52.18 -17.03 9.66
N ALA A 184 52.99 -18.03 10.02
CA ALA A 184 54.22 -17.99 10.81
C ALA A 184 55.04 -19.19 10.29
N ASP A 185 56.34 -19.17 9.99
CA ASP A 185 57.52 -18.45 10.50
C ASP A 185 58.62 -18.50 9.41
N ASP A 186 59.64 -17.65 9.55
CA ASP A 186 61.06 -17.79 9.13
C ASP A 186 61.45 -18.34 7.73
#